data_AF-A0A7J2WTC2-F1
#
_entry.id   AF-A0A7J2WTC2-F1
#
_cell.length_a   1.000
_cell.length_b   1.000
_cell.length_c   1.000
_cell.angle_alpha   90.00
_cell.angle_beta   90.00
_cell.angle_gamma   90.00
#
_symmetry.space_group_name_H-M   'P 1'
#
loop_
_entity.id
_entity.type
_entity.pdbx_description
1 polymer ?
#
loop_
_entity_poly.entity_id
_entity_poly.type
_entity_poly.pdbx_seq_one_letter_code
_entity_poly.pdbx_strand_id
1 'polypeptide(L)'
;MLRPPPKFVYVRWIGLLATLIPMSVLLMIYLLSPAPLEGLLYSIVVIAPLLFFSYYLDLIMKLIPMPERVKHPFPKVWISWMIAFPIARLVISEPILTKLIGSTININEMAVAAMIFLGATYGVFFYTAYMVLFRIYVRRKLSKGTLPEEFY
;
A
#
# COMPACT_ATOMS: atom_id res chain seq x y z
N MET A 1 -15.23 15.81 -29.26
CA MET A 1 -14.94 14.37 -29.01
C MET A 1 -14.59 14.21 -27.54
N LEU A 2 -15.46 13.56 -26.76
CA LEU A 2 -15.17 13.21 -25.36
C LEU A 2 -14.13 12.09 -25.38
N ARG A 3 -12.90 12.40 -24.98
CA ARG A 3 -11.86 11.38 -24.82
C ARG A 3 -12.35 10.36 -23.76
N PRO A 4 -12.17 9.05 -23.99
CA PRO A 4 -12.55 8.05 -23.00
C PRO A 4 -11.85 8.33 -21.66
N PRO A 5 -12.47 7.93 -20.52
CA PRO A 5 -11.83 8.07 -19.23
C PRO A 5 -10.49 7.30 -19.25
N PRO A 6 -9.40 7.90 -18.76
CA PRO A 6 -8.08 7.32 -18.87
C PRO A 6 -8.02 5.95 -18.19
N LYS A 7 -7.35 5.00 -18.85
CA LYS A 7 -7.17 3.65 -18.30
C LYS A 7 -6.37 3.72 -17.01
N PHE A 8 -6.71 2.83 -16.07
CA PHE A 8 -5.92 2.67 -14.86
C PHE A 8 -4.61 1.95 -15.22
N VAL A 9 -3.51 2.70 -15.21
CA VAL A 9 -2.16 2.15 -15.27
C VAL A 9 -1.50 2.40 -13.92
N TYR A 10 -0.92 1.35 -13.35
CA TYR A 10 -0.22 1.46 -12.09
C TYR A 10 1.12 2.17 -12.27
N VAL A 11 1.29 3.30 -11.59
CA VAL A 11 2.50 4.11 -11.62
C VAL A 11 3.22 3.92 -10.29
N ARG A 12 4.36 3.23 -10.33
CA ARG A 12 5.08 2.75 -9.12
C ARG A 12 5.42 3.86 -8.12
N TRP A 13 5.90 5.02 -8.58
CA TRP A 13 6.20 6.14 -7.68
C TRP A 13 4.94 6.71 -7.00
N ILE A 14 3.76 6.60 -7.63
CA ILE A 14 2.50 7.09 -7.05
C ILE A 14 2.06 6.12 -5.97
N GLY A 15 2.28 4.82 -6.20
CA GLY A 15 2.20 3.79 -5.19
C GLY A 15 3.05 4.09 -3.96
N LEU A 16 4.33 4.39 -4.14
CA LEU A 16 5.22 4.78 -3.03
C LEU A 16 4.67 5.97 -2.26
N LEU A 17 4.28 7.05 -2.95
CA LEU A 17 3.70 8.23 -2.31
C LEU A 17 2.40 7.91 -1.54
N ALA A 18 1.55 7.04 -2.10
CA ALA A 18 0.32 6.61 -1.45
C ALA A 18 0.60 5.81 -0.17
N THR A 19 1.65 4.98 -0.16
CA THR A 19 2.11 4.23 1.03
C THR A 19 2.70 5.14 2.11
N LEU A 20 3.37 6.22 1.72
CA LEU A 20 3.97 7.18 2.65
C LEU A 20 2.93 7.99 3.45
N ILE A 21 1.71 8.13 2.95
CA ILE A 21 0.65 8.87 3.66
C ILE A 21 0.26 8.15 4.96
N PRO A 22 -0.18 6.86 4.96
CA PRO A 22 -0.40 6.10 6.20
C PRO A 22 0.84 6.05 7.11
N MET A 23 2.04 6.02 6.52
CA MET A 23 3.30 6.04 7.28
C MET A 23 3.46 7.31 8.09
N SER A 24 3.25 8.48 7.48
CA SER A 24 3.38 9.77 8.17
C SER A 24 2.42 9.87 9.36
N VAL A 25 1.20 9.32 9.21
CA VAL A 25 0.21 9.28 10.30
C VAL A 25 0.67 8.36 11.42
N LEU A 26 1.13 7.15 11.11
CA LEU A 26 1.63 6.20 12.12
C LEU A 26 2.83 6.78 12.88
N LEU A 27 3.76 7.40 12.15
CA LEU A 27 4.97 8.00 12.71
C LEU A 27 4.63 9.19 13.62
N MET A 28 3.67 10.04 13.24
CA MET A 28 3.16 11.11 14.11
C MET A 28 2.58 10.57 15.42
N ILE A 29 1.80 9.48 15.37
CA ILE A 29 1.24 8.85 16.58
C ILE A 29 2.36 8.34 17.50
N TYR A 30 3.38 7.68 16.94
CA TYR A 30 4.48 7.12 17.73
C TYR A 30 5.45 8.18 18.28
N LEU A 31 5.63 9.30 17.59
CA LEU A 31 6.43 10.42 18.13
C LEU A 31 5.77 11.08 19.35
N LEU A 32 4.47 10.92 19.53
CA LEU A 32 3.71 11.39 20.70
C LEU A 32 3.66 10.35 21.83
N SER A 33 4.23 9.16 21.63
CA SER A 33 4.28 8.09 22.62
C SER A 33 5.39 8.34 23.66
N PRO A 34 5.25 7.85 24.91
CA PRO A 34 6.32 7.88 25.92
C PRO A 34 7.63 7.17 25.50
N ALA A 35 7.61 6.33 24.45
CA ALA A 35 8.78 5.65 23.91
C ALA A 35 9.00 5.97 22.40
N PRO A 36 9.46 7.19 22.07
CA PRO A 36 9.52 7.66 20.68
C PRO A 36 10.56 6.90 19.85
N LEU A 37 11.67 6.44 20.44
CA LEU A 37 12.72 5.70 19.73
C LEU A 37 12.23 4.30 19.30
N GLU A 38 11.57 3.58 20.21
CA GLU A 38 10.97 2.28 19.92
C GLU A 38 9.84 2.41 18.89
N GLY A 39 9.02 3.45 19.01
CA GLY A 39 7.97 3.76 18.04
C GLY A 39 8.52 4.08 16.64
N LEU A 40 9.65 4.79 16.56
CA LEU A 40 10.35 5.06 15.30
C LEU A 40 10.88 3.76 14.67
N LEU A 41 11.61 2.95 15.44
CA LEU A 41 12.13 1.66 14.98
C LEU A 41 11.01 0.73 14.52
N TYR A 42 9.96 0.62 15.32
CA TYR A 42 8.76 -0.13 14.97
C TYR A 42 8.21 0.34 13.63
N SER A 43 7.94 1.64 13.50
CA SER A 43 7.38 2.23 12.28
C SER A 43 8.24 1.93 11.04
N ILE A 44 9.56 2.12 11.12
CA ILE A 44 10.48 1.85 10.00
C ILE A 44 10.42 0.38 9.60
N VAL A 45 10.50 -0.53 10.56
CA VAL A 45 10.54 -1.98 10.30
C VAL A 45 9.23 -2.49 9.71
N VAL A 46 8.07 -1.95 10.13
CA VAL A 46 6.78 -2.30 9.52
C VAL A 46 6.64 -1.74 8.11
N ILE A 47 7.10 -0.51 7.89
CA ILE A 47 6.73 0.26 6.71
C ILE A 47 7.69 0.04 5.54
N ALA A 48 8.98 -0.14 5.79
CA ALA A 48 9.96 -0.36 4.73
C ALA A 48 9.59 -1.56 3.83
N PRO A 49 9.14 -2.72 4.38
CA PRO A 49 8.58 -3.80 3.58
C PRO A 49 7.35 -3.34 2.76
N LEU A 50 6.40 -2.62 3.35
CA LEU A 50 5.20 -2.16 2.65
C LEU A 50 5.52 -1.20 1.50
N LEU A 51 6.55 -0.36 1.63
CA LEU A 51 7.06 0.48 0.53
C LEU A 51 7.62 -0.36 -0.62
N PHE A 52 8.37 -1.41 -0.30
CA PHE A 52 8.86 -2.34 -1.31
C PHE A 52 7.69 -3.04 -2.02
N PHE A 53 6.74 -3.57 -1.26
CA PHE A 53 5.54 -4.22 -1.81
C PHE A 53 4.68 -3.27 -2.65
N SER A 54 4.54 -2.01 -2.24
CA SER A 54 3.80 -1.04 -3.03
C SER A 54 4.52 -0.69 -4.32
N TYR A 55 5.85 -0.57 -4.33
CA TYR A 55 6.59 -0.33 -5.57
C TYR A 55 6.36 -1.43 -6.61
N TYR A 56 6.28 -2.69 -6.18
CA TYR A 56 6.07 -3.87 -7.03
C TYR A 56 4.61 -4.36 -7.09
N LEU A 57 3.65 -3.54 -6.65
CA LEU A 57 2.24 -3.93 -6.60
C LEU A 57 1.68 -4.29 -7.98
N ASP A 58 2.23 -3.72 -9.08
CA ASP A 58 1.86 -4.09 -10.44
C ASP A 58 2.13 -5.56 -10.75
N LEU A 59 3.21 -6.13 -10.21
CA LEU A 59 3.53 -7.54 -10.37
C LEU A 59 2.55 -8.42 -9.60
N ILE A 60 2.21 -8.02 -8.37
CA ILE A 60 1.27 -8.75 -7.52
C ILE A 60 -0.14 -8.73 -8.15
N MET A 61 -0.58 -7.58 -8.65
CA MET A 61 -1.89 -7.45 -9.30
C MET A 61 -2.02 -8.28 -10.58
N LYS A 62 -0.91 -8.57 -11.28
CA LYS A 62 -0.92 -9.45 -12.45
C LYS A 62 -1.14 -10.91 -12.08
N LEU A 63 -0.74 -11.32 -10.88
CA LEU A 63 -0.90 -12.69 -10.38
C LEU A 63 -2.32 -12.98 -9.90
N ILE A 64 -3.15 -11.96 -9.71
CA ILE A 64 -4.54 -12.12 -9.24
C ILE A 64 -5.46 -12.20 -10.46
N PRO A 65 -5.96 -13.41 -10.83
CA PRO A 65 -6.95 -13.54 -11.88
C PRO A 65 -8.25 -12.88 -11.42
N MET A 66 -8.83 -12.03 -12.28
CA MET A 66 -10.13 -11.41 -12.03
C MET A 66 -11.10 -11.82 -13.11
N PRO A 67 -12.37 -12.12 -12.76
CA PRO A 67 -13.41 -12.33 -13.75
C PRO A 67 -13.52 -11.11 -14.67
N GLU A 68 -13.73 -11.32 -15.97
CA GLU A 68 -13.85 -10.24 -16.98
C GLU A 68 -14.96 -9.21 -16.66
N ARG A 69 -15.95 -9.65 -15.86
CA ARG A 69 -17.04 -8.79 -15.37
C ARG A 69 -16.55 -7.71 -14.38
N VAL A 70 -15.42 -7.94 -13.71
CA VAL A 70 -14.81 -7.00 -12.76
C VAL A 70 -13.86 -6.07 -13.51
N LYS A 71 -14.40 -4.97 -14.03
CA LYS A 71 -13.61 -3.96 -14.77
C LYS A 71 -12.89 -2.96 -13.86
N HIS A 72 -13.31 -2.83 -12.61
CA HIS A 72 -12.78 -1.83 -11.69
C HIS A 72 -11.45 -2.30 -11.07
N PRO A 73 -10.42 -1.45 -10.94
CA PRO A 73 -9.10 -1.86 -10.43
C PRO A 73 -9.07 -2.11 -8.91
N PHE A 74 -10.03 -1.56 -8.16
CA PHE A 74 -10.08 -1.66 -6.69
C PHE A 74 -9.96 -3.09 -6.15
N PRO A 75 -10.74 -4.09 -6.60
CA PRO A 75 -10.66 -5.44 -6.03
C PRO A 75 -9.26 -6.05 -6.18
N LYS A 76 -8.54 -5.79 -7.28
CA LYS A 76 -7.15 -6.25 -7.45
C LYS A 76 -6.22 -5.63 -6.43
N VAL A 77 -6.30 -4.31 -6.25
CA VAL A 77 -5.49 -3.59 -5.26
C VAL A 77 -5.82 -4.06 -3.85
N TRP A 78 -7.10 -4.22 -3.53
CA TRP A 78 -7.58 -4.63 -2.22
C TRP A 78 -7.10 -6.03 -1.84
N ILE A 79 -7.29 -7.03 -2.72
CA ILE A 79 -6.80 -8.40 -2.49
C ILE A 79 -5.27 -8.44 -2.43
N SER A 80 -4.58 -7.65 -3.26
CA SER A 80 -3.11 -7.58 -3.22
C SER A 80 -2.62 -7.16 -1.84
N TRP A 81 -3.28 -6.19 -1.20
CA TRP A 81 -2.90 -5.73 0.14
C TRP A 81 -3.32 -6.67 1.26
N MET A 82 -4.46 -7.37 1.12
CA MET A 82 -4.84 -8.46 2.04
C MET A 82 -3.78 -9.56 2.13
N ILE A 83 -3.06 -9.82 1.04
CA ILE A 83 -1.99 -10.83 0.97
C ILE A 83 -0.63 -10.22 1.33
N ALA A 84 -0.30 -9.07 0.74
CA ALA A 84 1.00 -8.43 0.91
C ALA A 84 1.26 -8.02 2.37
N PHE A 85 0.24 -7.54 3.09
CA PHE A 85 0.43 -7.06 4.46
C PHE A 85 0.79 -8.19 5.43
N PRO A 86 0.06 -9.32 5.54
CA PRO A 86 0.48 -10.45 6.36
C PRO A 86 1.86 -10.99 5.98
N ILE A 87 2.19 -11.08 4.70
CA ILE A 87 3.51 -11.54 4.25
C ILE A 87 4.60 -10.57 4.70
N ALA A 88 4.44 -9.27 4.44
CA ALA A 88 5.38 -8.24 4.88
C ALA A 88 5.56 -8.22 6.40
N ARG A 89 4.47 -8.46 7.14
CA ARG A 89 4.50 -8.51 8.60
C ARG A 89 5.21 -9.76 9.11
N LEU A 90 4.78 -10.96 8.72
CA LEU A 90 5.26 -12.23 9.27
C LEU A 90 6.64 -12.62 8.75
N VAL A 91 6.93 -12.40 7.47
CA VAL A 91 8.15 -12.87 6.83
C VAL A 91 9.31 -11.90 7.05
N ILE A 92 9.01 -10.60 7.14
CA ILE A 92 10.04 -9.56 7.18
C ILE A 92 10.02 -8.79 8.50
N SER A 93 8.88 -8.22 8.88
CA SER A 93 8.82 -7.27 10.00
C SER A 93 9.00 -7.97 11.36
N GLU A 94 8.23 -9.02 11.66
CA GLU A 94 8.26 -9.73 12.95
C GLU A 94 9.63 -10.34 13.29
N PRO A 95 10.34 -11.01 12.36
CA PRO A 95 11.69 -11.52 12.65
C PRO A 95 12.68 -10.40 13.00
N ILE A 96 12.54 -9.22 12.37
CA ILE A 96 13.39 -8.06 12.66
C ILE A 96 13.01 -7.45 14.01
N LEU A 97 11.72 -7.22 14.26
CA LEU A 97 11.21 -6.68 15.53
C LEU A 97 11.58 -7.57 16.71
N THR A 98 11.46 -8.89 16.55
CA THR A 98 11.81 -9.87 17.58
C THR A 98 13.28 -9.78 17.98
N LYS A 99 14.18 -9.53 17.01
CA LYS A 99 15.61 -9.35 17.27
C LYS A 99 15.96 -8.00 17.89
N LEU A 100 15.22 -6.94 17.54
CA LEU A 100 15.53 -5.57 17.97
C LEU A 100 14.93 -5.20 19.33
N ILE A 101 13.69 -5.63 19.59
CA ILE A 101 12.87 -5.16 20.71
C ILE A 101 12.27 -6.32 21.52
N GLY A 102 12.57 -7.56 21.13
CA GLY A 102 11.95 -8.76 21.71
C GLY A 102 10.62 -9.11 21.03
N SER A 103 10.00 -10.20 21.46
CA SER A 103 8.77 -10.73 20.86
C SER A 103 7.65 -9.69 20.90
N THR A 104 7.20 -9.22 19.73
CA THR A 104 6.17 -8.18 19.61
C THR A 104 4.75 -8.73 19.50
N ILE A 105 4.54 -9.94 18.97
CA ILE A 105 3.20 -10.52 18.76
C ILE A 105 3.22 -12.04 18.98
N ASN A 106 2.22 -12.58 19.68
CA ASN A 106 1.95 -14.02 19.70
C ASN A 106 1.16 -14.41 18.44
N ILE A 107 1.76 -15.20 17.57
CA ILE A 107 1.16 -15.58 16.27
C ILE A 107 0.14 -16.70 16.51
N ASN A 108 -1.15 -16.32 16.54
CA ASN A 108 -2.29 -17.24 16.59
C ASN A 108 -3.29 -16.91 15.47
N GLU A 109 -4.36 -17.70 15.36
CA GLU A 109 -5.41 -17.51 14.33
C GLU A 109 -6.02 -16.10 14.36
N MET A 110 -6.22 -15.55 15.56
CA MET A 110 -6.77 -14.21 15.75
C MET A 110 -5.80 -13.12 15.27
N ALA A 111 -4.50 -13.29 15.51
CA ALA A 111 -3.46 -12.38 15.01
C ALA A 111 -3.40 -12.40 13.48
N VAL A 112 -3.49 -13.58 12.86
CA VAL A 112 -3.53 -13.72 11.40
C VAL A 112 -4.79 -13.07 10.83
N ALA A 113 -5.96 -13.30 11.44
CA ALA A 113 -7.20 -12.63 11.04
C ALA A 113 -7.09 -11.10 11.16
N ALA A 114 -6.51 -10.59 12.25
CA ALA A 114 -6.26 -9.17 12.44
C ALA A 114 -5.30 -8.61 11.38
N MET A 115 -4.25 -9.35 10.99
CA MET A 115 -3.33 -8.93 9.93
C MET A 115 -4.01 -8.89 8.55
N ILE A 116 -4.86 -9.87 8.24
CA ILE A 116 -5.64 -9.87 6.99
C ILE A 116 -6.60 -8.67 6.97
N PHE A 117 -7.28 -8.42 8.10
CA PHE A 117 -8.17 -7.27 8.25
C PHE A 117 -7.40 -5.95 8.08
N LEU A 118 -6.26 -5.80 8.74
CA LEU A 118 -5.39 -4.62 8.58
C LEU A 118 -4.91 -4.47 7.14
N GLY A 119 -4.55 -5.55 6.46
CA GLY A 119 -4.21 -5.55 5.04
C GLY A 119 -5.38 -5.08 4.16
N ALA A 120 -6.60 -5.54 4.44
CA ALA A 120 -7.82 -5.10 3.76
C ALA A 120 -8.06 -3.60 3.97
N THR A 121 -8.01 -3.13 5.21
CA THR A 121 -8.16 -1.71 5.57
C THR A 121 -7.09 -0.86 4.89
N TYR A 122 -5.83 -1.32 4.94
CA TYR A 122 -4.72 -0.65 4.28
C TYR A 122 -4.92 -0.57 2.76
N GLY A 123 -5.41 -1.63 2.13
CA GLY A 123 -5.73 -1.63 0.70
C GLY A 123 -6.78 -0.58 0.31
N VAL A 124 -7.78 -0.34 1.16
CA VAL A 124 -8.79 0.71 0.95
C VAL A 124 -8.16 2.10 1.03
N PHE A 125 -7.38 2.37 2.08
CA PHE A 125 -6.69 3.65 2.25
C PHE A 125 -5.70 3.91 1.13
N PHE A 126 -4.89 2.91 0.79
CA PHE A 126 -3.93 2.96 -0.31
C PHE A 126 -4.63 3.28 -1.63
N TYR A 127 -5.70 2.56 -1.98
CA TYR A 127 -6.43 2.80 -3.22
C TYR A 127 -6.99 4.23 -3.28
N THR A 128 -7.57 4.69 -2.18
CA THR A 128 -8.14 6.04 -2.09
C THR A 128 -7.06 7.10 -2.29
N ALA A 129 -5.95 7.01 -1.55
CA ALA A 129 -4.81 7.92 -1.68
C ALA A 129 -4.20 7.86 -3.10
N TYR A 130 -4.01 6.66 -3.63
CA TYR A 130 -3.50 6.44 -4.97
C TYR A 130 -4.38 7.10 -6.03
N MET A 131 -5.70 6.92 -5.98
CA MET A 131 -6.62 7.52 -6.96
C MET A 131 -6.63 9.04 -6.90
N VAL A 132 -6.51 9.63 -5.71
CA VAL A 132 -6.38 11.09 -5.55
C VAL A 132 -5.08 11.59 -6.19
N LEU A 133 -3.95 10.99 -5.83
CA LEU A 133 -2.63 11.36 -6.38
C LEU A 133 -2.56 11.13 -7.89
N PHE A 134 -3.13 10.02 -8.37
CA PHE A 134 -3.21 9.67 -9.78
C PHE A 134 -4.04 10.69 -10.57
N ARG A 135 -5.21 11.10 -10.05
CA ARG A 135 -6.04 12.14 -10.68
C ARG A 135 -5.30 13.48 -10.76
N ILE A 136 -4.56 13.86 -9.71
CA ILE A 136 -3.74 15.08 -9.72
C ILE A 136 -2.63 14.97 -10.78
N TYR A 137 -1.95 13.83 -10.84
CA TYR A 137 -0.90 13.56 -11.83
C TYR A 137 -1.42 13.65 -13.27
N VAL A 138 -2.52 12.94 -13.57
CA VAL A 138 -3.13 12.92 -14.90
C VAL A 138 -3.61 14.32 -15.29
N ARG A 139 -4.30 15.05 -14.40
CA ARG A 139 -4.74 16.44 -14.67
C ARG A 139 -3.58 17.35 -15.01
N ARG A 140 -2.47 17.27 -14.27
CA ARG A 140 -1.25 18.07 -14.54
C ARG A 140 -0.56 17.70 -15.84
N LYS A 141 -0.63 16.44 -16.28
CA LYS A 141 -0.07 15.98 -17.56
C LYS A 141 -0.96 16.38 -18.74
N LEU A 142 -2.28 16.27 -18.59
CA LEU A 142 -3.27 16.74 -19.57
C LEU A 142 -3.16 18.24 -19.82
N SER A 143 -3.04 19.05 -18.77
CA SER A 143 -2.89 20.50 -18.91
C SER A 143 -1.61 20.90 -19.63
N LYS A 144 -0.61 20.02 -19.64
CA LYS A 144 0.67 20.21 -20.35
C LYS A 144 0.70 19.56 -21.73
N GLY A 145 -0.37 18.89 -22.17
CA GLY A 145 -0.40 18.16 -23.45
C GLY A 145 0.57 16.97 -23.53
N THR A 146 1.06 16.45 -22.40
CA THR A 146 2.14 15.43 -22.34
C THR A 146 1.66 14.09 -21.78
N LEU A 147 0.38 13.76 -21.92
CA LEU A 147 -0.15 12.48 -21.43
C LEU A 147 0.41 11.33 -22.29
N PRO A 148 1.08 10.33 -21.71
CA PRO A 148 1.55 9.15 -22.46
C PRO A 148 0.38 8.35 -23.08
N GLU A 149 0.62 7.69 -24.21
CA GLU A 149 -0.38 6.91 -24.94
C GLU A 149 -1.02 5.80 -24.09
N GLU A 150 -0.28 5.24 -23.14
CA GLU A 150 -0.73 4.19 -22.22
C GLU A 150 -1.94 4.57 -21.36
N PHE A 151 -2.19 5.87 -21.20
CA PHE A 151 -3.30 6.39 -20.41
C PHE A 151 -4.56 6.69 -21.25
N TYR A 152 -4.52 6.54 -22.59
CA TYR A 152 -5.67 6.67 -23.48
C TYR A 152 -6.40 5.32 -23.71
#